data_AF-A0A2W4TT29-F1
#
_entry.id   AF-A0A2W4TT29-F1
#
_cell.length_a   1.000
_cell.length_b   1.000
_cell.length_c   1.000
_cell.angle_alpha   90.00
_cell.angle_beta   90.00
_cell.angle_gamma   90.00
#
_symmetry.space_group_name_H-M   'P 1'
#
loop_
_entity.id
_entity.type
_entity.pdbx_description
1 polymer ?
#
loop_
_entity_poly.entity_id
_entity_poly.type
_entity_poly.pdbx_seq_one_letter_code
_entity_poly.pdbx_strand_id
1 'polypeptide(L)'
;MLTISTPIGLQMGVTPAAIQVKGINHKTPFPLIGRDLGGINTLGRGQNVLLVGGNVELDGGGITLLTGRLQIAGLSEAGTISLSGDGGFLSAALPEGLARADVSLSKGTEIFASGSGESVNIAARHLTLSSEPRGRQNNQTAILAGALPGLPSPDQTGDINIDAVGDVRLIDSNIYSAIAAGAIRNAGDLNLNARSLYLTASAQIGAVGQGTGNSGNLNIEVADSILLDGKNSRADRLTGLYSLVGGLVSGTGSGQAGDLNIKTSSLDMLNGSLISSSTLGEGNAGNTTIVANERILVDGVNSVSGVASSISSSVEFSAKGDGGSIDITTPVLVIAKGGTILGRTQGDGNAGTILLKVNALEANNGGQVVTTSSTAGDAGNIEIFARDRIQLEGRDATYQDRVAITLFNALGGESSGIYANTNELSTGASGNIILQTNQLALSDTEQISASSQGTGVAGGLDITAEKVQLNSATTQAESRNGDRGNIRIATPILLLRDRSQITTNATTSATSGNKRLPSTATALTR
;
A
#
# COMPACT_ATOMS: atom_id res chain seq x y z
N MET A 1 4.17 21.28 49.26
CA MET A 1 5.25 21.62 48.31
C MET A 1 4.97 20.84 47.03
N LEU A 2 4.49 21.50 45.98
CA LEU A 2 4.24 20.84 44.69
C LEU A 2 5.56 20.81 43.94
N THR A 3 6.23 19.66 43.94
CA THR A 3 7.45 19.47 43.14
C THR A 3 7.02 19.23 41.71
N ILE A 4 7.04 20.27 40.88
CA ILE A 4 6.93 20.13 39.42
C ILE A 4 8.34 19.85 38.90
N SER A 5 8.64 18.60 38.57
CA SER A 5 9.73 18.31 37.64
C SER A 5 9.31 18.81 36.27
N THR A 6 9.84 19.96 35.83
CA THR A 6 9.58 20.46 34.48
C THR A 6 10.02 19.41 33.46
N PRO A 7 9.13 18.93 32.57
CA PRO A 7 9.53 18.00 31.52
C PRO A 7 10.68 18.59 30.70
N ILE A 8 11.67 17.74 30.36
CA ILE A 8 12.71 18.13 29.41
C ILE A 8 12.01 18.50 28.10
N GLY A 9 12.18 19.74 27.63
CA GLY A 9 11.61 20.21 26.36
C GLY A 9 10.35 21.05 26.47
N LEU A 10 9.85 21.37 27.67
CA LEU A 10 8.77 22.35 27.83
C LEU A 10 9.35 23.77 27.98
N GLN A 11 9.24 24.60 26.94
CA GLN A 11 9.71 25.99 27.01
C GLN A 11 8.59 26.93 27.46
N MET A 12 8.74 27.55 28.63
CA MET A 12 7.77 28.48 29.19
C MET A 12 8.13 29.93 28.81
N GLY A 13 7.32 30.57 27.96
CA GLY A 13 7.51 31.96 27.52
C GLY A 13 6.42 32.46 26.56
N VAL A 14 6.42 33.75 26.23
CA VAL A 14 5.47 34.37 25.28
C VAL A 14 5.77 34.03 23.81
N THR A 15 6.92 33.42 23.53
CA THR A 15 7.33 32.94 22.20
C THR A 15 7.94 31.56 22.37
N PRO A 16 7.36 30.50 21.76
CA PRO A 16 7.97 29.18 21.78
C PRO A 16 9.32 29.22 21.04
N ALA A 17 10.43 28.87 21.70
CA ALA A 17 11.74 28.80 21.04
C ALA A 17 12.02 27.37 20.56
N ALA A 18 12.97 27.25 19.63
CA ALA A 18 13.30 25.96 19.03
C ALA A 18 13.83 24.96 20.06
N ILE A 19 13.49 23.69 19.85
CA ILE A 19 14.04 22.54 20.59
C ILE A 19 14.96 21.80 19.63
N GLN A 20 16.23 21.65 20.01
CA GLN A 20 17.20 20.88 19.24
C GLN A 20 17.66 19.68 20.06
N VAL A 21 17.46 18.48 19.52
CA VAL A 21 18.05 17.24 20.02
C VAL A 21 19.17 16.87 19.08
N LYS A 22 20.41 16.90 19.58
CA LYS A 22 21.60 16.53 18.80
C LYS A 22 22.18 15.25 19.34
N GLY A 23 22.47 14.31 18.47
CA GLY A 23 23.13 13.06 18.84
C GLY A 23 24.21 12.65 17.84
N ILE A 24 24.84 11.52 18.12
CA ILE A 24 25.80 10.92 17.19
C ILE A 24 25.03 10.06 16.17
N ASN A 25 25.51 10.02 14.92
CA ASN A 25 24.88 9.18 13.91
C ASN A 25 25.23 7.71 14.14
N HIS A 26 24.24 6.85 14.40
CA HIS A 26 24.45 5.41 14.53
C HIS A 26 24.55 4.76 13.15
N LYS A 27 25.44 3.77 13.02
CA LYS A 27 25.78 3.08 11.75
C LYS A 27 24.95 1.81 11.48
N THR A 28 23.83 1.62 12.17
CA THR A 28 23.11 0.33 12.15
C THR A 28 21.63 0.49 11.82
N PRO A 29 21.02 -0.53 11.18
CA PRO A 29 19.74 -0.41 10.48
C PRO A 29 18.49 -0.55 11.36
N PHE A 30 18.66 -0.95 12.61
CA PHE A 30 17.61 -1.33 13.54
C PHE A 30 18.11 -1.11 14.96
N PRO A 31 17.20 -0.94 15.94
CA PRO A 31 17.58 -0.89 17.34
C PRO A 31 17.99 -2.31 17.76
N LEU A 32 19.27 -2.63 17.59
CA LEU A 32 19.86 -3.84 18.14
C LEU A 32 19.87 -3.69 19.67
N ILE A 33 19.25 -4.65 20.35
CA ILE A 33 19.11 -4.75 21.80
C ILE A 33 20.40 -4.34 22.52
N GLY A 34 20.30 -3.43 23.50
CA GLY A 34 21.35 -3.18 24.50
C GLY A 34 22.45 -2.19 24.11
N ARG A 35 22.23 -1.29 23.14
CA ARG A 35 23.16 -0.18 22.86
C ARG A 35 22.57 1.18 23.21
N ASP A 36 23.46 2.05 23.70
CA ASP A 36 23.18 3.47 23.85
C ASP A 36 23.09 4.11 22.46
N LEU A 37 21.86 4.42 22.03
CA LEU A 37 21.55 5.12 20.79
C LEU A 37 21.92 6.61 20.83
N GLY A 38 22.60 7.10 21.88
CA GLY A 38 23.04 8.49 21.99
C GLY A 38 21.90 9.49 21.82
N GLY A 39 21.29 9.95 22.90
CA GLY A 39 20.14 10.85 22.83
C GLY A 39 19.26 10.76 24.07
N ILE A 40 17.95 10.80 23.90
CA ILE A 40 16.99 10.69 25.02
C ILE A 40 16.65 9.22 25.23
N ASN A 41 17.35 8.56 26.15
CA ASN A 41 17.09 7.17 26.50
C ASN A 41 16.36 7.10 27.85
N THR A 42 15.06 6.83 27.83
CA THR A 42 14.29 6.57 29.04
C THR A 42 14.15 5.06 29.23
N LEU A 43 15.11 4.47 29.96
CA LEU A 43 15.10 3.04 30.29
C LEU A 43 14.15 2.71 31.47
N GLY A 44 13.56 3.72 32.11
CA GLY A 44 12.57 3.53 33.17
C GLY A 44 11.19 3.19 32.61
N ARG A 45 10.52 2.17 33.18
CA ARG A 45 9.15 1.80 32.80
C ARG A 45 8.21 3.01 32.90
N GLY A 46 7.48 3.28 31.82
CA GLY A 46 6.38 4.27 31.80
C GLY A 46 6.83 5.74 31.77
N GLN A 47 8.09 6.02 31.45
CA GLN A 47 8.57 7.39 31.29
C GLN A 47 8.15 7.95 29.93
N ASN A 48 7.49 9.11 29.94
CA ASN A 48 7.10 9.84 28.74
C ASN A 48 8.13 10.92 28.39
N VAL A 49 8.26 11.21 27.10
CA VAL A 49 9.01 12.36 26.60
C VAL A 49 8.05 13.30 25.90
N LEU A 50 8.08 14.57 26.30
CA LEU A 50 7.23 15.62 25.76
C LEU A 50 8.11 16.77 25.25
N LEU A 51 8.19 16.92 23.93
CA LEU A 51 8.93 17.99 23.26
C LEU A 51 7.92 19.00 22.70
N VAL A 52 7.62 20.07 23.45
CA VAL A 52 6.62 21.08 23.08
C VAL A 52 7.25 22.47 23.12
N GLY A 53 7.40 23.08 21.96
CA GLY A 53 8.10 24.36 21.82
C GLY A 53 7.93 24.94 20.42
N GLY A 54 8.89 25.73 19.96
CA GLY A 54 8.98 26.25 18.60
C GLY A 54 9.22 25.16 17.56
N ASN A 55 10.10 25.39 16.59
CA ASN A 55 10.56 24.31 15.72
C ASN A 55 11.22 23.20 16.56
N VAL A 56 10.91 21.94 16.28
CA VAL A 56 11.54 20.79 16.92
C VAL A 56 12.43 20.08 15.92
N GLU A 57 13.73 20.05 16.18
CA GLU A 57 14.74 19.51 15.28
C GLU A 57 15.52 18.39 15.97
N LEU A 58 15.45 17.19 15.40
CA LEU A 58 16.27 16.06 15.79
C LEU A 58 17.33 15.86 14.70
N ASP A 59 18.59 16.03 15.09
CA ASP A 59 19.76 15.97 14.21
C ASP A 59 20.69 14.85 14.70
N GLY A 60 20.56 13.66 14.10
CA GLY A 60 21.21 12.43 14.55
C GLY A 60 20.66 11.89 15.87
N GLY A 61 21.34 10.90 16.46
CA GLY A 61 20.97 10.26 17.73
C GLY A 61 19.64 9.51 17.71
N GLY A 62 19.13 9.18 18.90
CA GLY A 62 17.81 8.56 19.02
C GLY A 62 17.01 8.90 20.28
N ILE A 63 15.71 8.60 20.22
CA ILE A 63 14.80 8.61 21.36
C ILE A 63 14.32 7.17 21.56
N THR A 64 14.58 6.59 22.73
CA THR A 64 14.16 5.22 23.06
C THR A 64 13.25 5.25 24.28
N LEU A 65 11.99 4.84 24.10
CA LEU A 65 10.97 4.78 25.15
C LEU A 65 10.48 3.34 25.36
N LEU A 66 10.91 2.71 26.45
CA LEU A 66 10.40 1.40 26.84
C LEU A 66 9.10 1.57 27.64
N THR A 67 8.01 1.05 27.08
CA THR A 67 6.66 1.11 27.66
C THR A 67 6.14 2.54 27.96
N GLY A 68 6.74 3.56 27.35
CA GLY A 68 6.40 4.98 27.51
C GLY A 68 5.88 5.62 26.22
N ARG A 69 5.48 6.89 26.28
CA ARG A 69 4.92 7.64 25.15
C ARG A 69 5.79 8.83 24.76
N LEU A 70 5.92 9.06 23.46
CA LEU A 70 6.52 10.26 22.89
C LEU A 70 5.42 11.20 22.40
N GLN A 71 5.55 12.46 22.75
CA GLN A 71 4.77 13.52 22.11
C GLN A 71 5.69 14.66 21.69
N ILE A 72 5.61 15.03 20.40
CA ILE A 72 6.31 16.16 19.81
C ILE A 72 5.26 17.14 19.30
N ALA A 73 5.36 18.41 19.68
CA ALA A 73 4.53 19.46 19.13
C ALA A 73 5.35 20.72 18.82
N GLY A 74 5.36 21.10 17.54
CA GLY A 74 5.88 22.39 17.11
C GLY A 74 4.77 23.44 17.16
N LEU A 75 5.01 24.57 17.83
CA LEU A 75 4.09 25.68 18.04
C LEU A 75 4.76 26.99 17.59
N SER A 76 4.12 27.74 16.70
CA SER A 76 4.65 29.03 16.22
C SER A 76 4.04 30.23 16.94
N GLU A 77 3.05 29.99 17.80
CA GLU A 77 2.38 31.00 18.63
C GLU A 77 2.29 30.53 20.08
N ALA A 78 2.21 31.48 21.02
CA ALA A 78 1.94 31.16 22.41
C ALA A 78 0.52 30.62 22.61
N GLY A 79 0.39 29.61 23.46
CA GLY A 79 -0.89 29.03 23.82
C GLY A 79 -0.82 28.30 25.15
N THR A 80 -1.99 28.04 25.74
CA THR A 80 -2.08 27.22 26.95
C THR A 80 -2.13 25.76 26.55
N ILE A 81 -1.12 25.00 26.96
CA ILE A 81 -1.09 23.55 26.77
C ILE A 81 -1.55 22.89 28.06
N SER A 82 -2.68 22.18 28.02
CA SER A 82 -3.17 21.44 29.19
C SER A 82 -2.36 20.16 29.32
N LEU A 83 -1.69 20.00 30.46
CA LEU A 83 -1.03 18.75 30.82
C LEU A 83 -1.99 17.91 31.65
N SER A 84 -2.30 16.71 31.17
CA SER A 84 -3.07 15.71 31.91
C SER A 84 -2.20 14.52 32.29
N GLY A 85 -2.46 13.96 33.47
CA GLY A 85 -1.85 12.74 33.96
C GLY A 85 -2.90 11.65 34.12
N ASP A 86 -2.80 10.53 33.42
CA ASP A 86 -3.61 9.33 33.70
C ASP A 86 -2.69 8.14 33.99
N GLY A 87 -2.88 7.45 35.11
CA GLY A 87 -2.12 6.23 35.46
C GLY A 87 -0.59 6.36 35.49
N GLY A 88 -0.02 7.58 35.53
CA GLY A 88 1.42 7.84 35.43
C GLY A 88 1.88 8.39 34.07
N PHE A 89 0.98 8.54 33.09
CA PHE A 89 1.28 9.09 31.77
C PHE A 89 0.98 10.59 31.71
N LEU A 90 2.01 11.42 31.52
CA LEU A 90 1.83 12.85 31.18
C LEU A 90 1.55 12.99 29.68
N SER A 91 0.43 13.60 29.32
CA SER A 91 0.07 13.97 27.94
C SER A 91 -0.21 15.47 27.84
N ALA A 92 0.02 16.05 26.67
CA ALA A 92 -0.24 17.44 26.38
C ALA A 92 -1.40 17.56 25.39
N ALA A 93 -2.52 18.15 25.80
CA ALA A 93 -3.59 18.50 24.89
C ALA A 93 -3.25 19.84 24.21
N LEU A 94 -3.12 19.81 22.88
CA LEU A 94 -2.90 21.00 22.08
C LEU A 94 -4.26 21.66 21.79
N PRO A 95 -4.44 22.97 22.03
CA PRO A 95 -5.66 23.67 21.67
C PRO A 95 -5.94 23.58 20.17
N GLU A 96 -7.23 23.48 19.81
CA GLU A 96 -7.67 23.67 18.42
C GLU A 96 -7.30 25.08 17.94
N GLY A 97 -6.84 25.18 16.68
CA GLY A 97 -6.49 26.45 16.04
C GLY A 97 -5.14 27.05 16.44
N LEU A 98 -4.40 26.46 17.37
CA LEU A 98 -3.07 26.96 17.73
C LEU A 98 -2.07 26.76 16.58
N ALA A 99 -1.44 27.86 16.15
CA ALA A 99 -0.51 27.85 15.02
C ALA A 99 0.68 26.89 15.27
N ARG A 100 0.92 25.99 14.32
CA ARG A 100 1.97 24.98 14.40
C ARG A 100 3.31 25.51 13.89
N ALA A 101 4.40 24.95 14.38
CA ALA A 101 5.76 25.10 13.88
C ALA A 101 6.26 23.78 13.29
N ASP A 102 7.45 23.77 12.69
CA ASP A 102 7.95 22.61 11.96
C ASP A 102 8.58 21.57 12.89
N VAL A 103 8.51 20.31 12.46
CA VAL A 103 9.22 19.19 13.08
C VAL A 103 10.10 18.54 12.02
N SER A 104 11.39 18.35 12.31
CA SER A 104 12.32 17.72 11.38
C SER A 104 13.22 16.70 12.06
N LEU A 105 13.36 15.53 11.43
CA LEU A 105 14.28 14.47 11.83
C LEU A 105 15.28 14.25 10.69
N SER A 106 16.57 14.21 11.01
CA SER A 106 17.63 14.16 10.00
C SER A 106 18.84 13.36 10.44
N LYS A 107 19.73 13.08 9.47
CA LYS A 107 21.03 12.42 9.71
C LYS A 107 20.97 11.06 10.41
N GLY A 108 19.92 10.28 10.14
CA GLY A 108 19.75 8.95 10.71
C GLY A 108 19.21 8.97 12.14
N THR A 109 18.40 9.99 12.48
CA THR A 109 17.66 10.01 13.75
C THR A 109 16.74 8.78 13.86
N GLU A 110 16.77 8.11 15.00
CA GLU A 110 15.90 6.96 15.29
C GLU A 110 14.99 7.25 16.49
N ILE A 111 13.69 7.19 16.30
CA ILE A 111 12.70 7.18 17.37
C ILE A 111 12.18 5.76 17.53
N PHE A 112 12.28 5.19 18.73
CA PHE A 112 11.72 3.89 19.07
C PHE A 112 10.84 3.99 20.33
N ALA A 113 9.58 3.57 20.22
CA ALA A 113 8.64 3.50 21.34
C ALA A 113 7.97 2.12 21.41
N SER A 114 7.95 1.49 22.59
CA SER A 114 7.32 0.18 22.81
C SER A 114 6.10 0.22 23.75
N GLY A 115 5.50 1.41 23.92
CA GLY A 115 4.30 1.62 24.72
C GLY A 115 3.04 0.95 24.15
N SER A 116 1.93 1.05 24.89
CA SER A 116 0.57 0.73 24.41
C SER A 116 -0.20 2.01 24.08
N GLY A 117 -1.26 1.87 23.28
CA GLY A 117 -2.09 3.00 22.83
C GLY A 117 -1.26 4.02 22.07
N GLU A 118 -1.55 5.32 22.17
CA GLU A 118 -0.83 6.37 21.44
C GLU A 118 0.63 6.53 21.88
N SER A 119 1.54 5.75 21.30
CA SER A 119 2.95 5.69 21.72
C SER A 119 3.80 6.77 21.11
N VAL A 120 3.48 7.22 19.90
CA VAL A 120 4.14 8.35 19.25
C VAL A 120 3.10 9.30 18.71
N ASN A 121 3.11 10.54 19.17
CA ASN A 121 2.23 11.61 18.69
C ASN A 121 3.07 12.77 18.19
N ILE A 122 2.87 13.19 16.94
CA ILE A 122 3.60 14.32 16.34
C ILE A 122 2.58 15.32 15.79
N ALA A 123 2.62 16.55 16.32
CA ALA A 123 1.84 17.67 15.81
C ALA A 123 2.77 18.72 15.21
N ALA A 124 2.57 19.06 13.94
CA ALA A 124 3.48 19.94 13.21
C ALA A 124 2.77 20.82 12.19
N ARG A 125 3.46 21.87 11.71
CA ARG A 125 3.10 22.57 10.49
C ARG A 125 3.56 21.74 9.30
N HIS A 126 4.86 21.50 9.21
CA HIS A 126 5.42 20.48 8.32
C HIS A 126 6.21 19.46 9.13
N LEU A 127 6.09 18.19 8.75
CA LEU A 127 6.95 17.11 9.25
C LEU A 127 7.90 16.68 8.13
N THR A 128 9.21 16.75 8.37
CA THR A 128 10.22 16.26 7.42
C THR A 128 11.10 15.20 8.05
N LEU A 129 11.17 14.02 7.43
CA LEU A 129 12.14 12.98 7.74
C LEU A 129 13.07 12.85 6.54
N SER A 130 14.38 13.00 6.77
CA SER A 130 15.36 12.87 5.71
C SER A 130 16.58 12.09 6.17
N SER A 131 17.07 11.21 5.29
CA SER A 131 18.33 10.52 5.49
C SER A 131 19.41 11.12 4.61
N GLU A 132 20.66 11.10 5.06
CA GLU A 132 21.79 11.46 4.20
C GLU A 132 22.14 10.28 3.26
N PRO A 133 22.35 10.50 1.95
CA PRO A 133 22.73 9.45 1.02
C PRO A 133 24.17 8.98 1.32
N ARG A 134 24.33 7.85 2.03
CA ARG A 134 25.65 7.29 2.40
C ARG A 134 25.90 5.85 1.92
N GLY A 135 25.60 5.57 0.65
CA GLY A 135 25.96 4.31 0.00
C GLY A 135 25.15 3.10 0.51
N ARG A 136 25.81 1.94 0.69
CA ARG A 136 25.13 0.68 1.08
C ARG A 136 24.73 0.58 2.57
N GLN A 137 25.02 1.58 3.38
CA GLN A 137 24.73 1.54 4.83
C GLN A 137 23.27 1.96 5.09
N ASN A 138 22.56 1.19 5.92
CA ASN A 138 21.11 1.37 6.17
C ASN A 138 20.82 2.38 7.29
N ASN A 139 21.46 3.55 7.28
CA ASN A 139 21.26 4.58 8.31
C ASN A 139 20.04 5.45 8.01
N GLN A 140 18.86 4.84 7.92
CA GLN A 140 17.65 5.59 7.65
C GLN A 140 17.17 6.33 8.90
N THR A 141 16.78 7.58 8.72
CA THR A 141 15.93 8.27 9.70
C THR A 141 14.63 7.48 9.83
N ALA A 142 14.26 7.12 11.05
CA ALA A 142 13.13 6.24 11.31
C ALA A 142 12.32 6.65 12.54
N ILE A 143 10.99 6.49 12.45
CA ILE A 143 10.08 6.45 13.59
C ILE A 143 9.52 5.04 13.69
N LEU A 144 9.67 4.41 14.85
CA LEU A 144 9.30 3.04 15.11
C LEU A 144 8.44 2.98 16.37
N ALA A 145 7.22 2.48 16.27
CA ALA A 145 6.44 2.05 17.42
C ALA A 145 6.25 0.54 17.32
N GLY A 146 6.61 -0.24 18.34
CA GLY A 146 6.64 -1.67 18.13
C GLY A 146 7.09 -2.56 19.27
N ALA A 147 7.00 -3.86 19.00
CA ALA A 147 7.46 -4.93 19.89
C ALA A 147 8.75 -5.54 19.34
N LEU A 148 9.74 -5.69 20.23
CA LEU A 148 10.97 -6.43 19.96
C LEU A 148 11.02 -7.68 20.85
N PRO A 149 11.64 -8.79 20.37
CA PRO A 149 11.85 -9.98 21.18
C PRO A 149 12.58 -9.67 22.49
N GLY A 150 12.08 -10.23 23.59
CA GLY A 150 12.71 -10.09 24.91
C GLY A 150 12.48 -8.75 25.62
N LEU A 151 11.76 -7.79 25.01
CA LEU A 151 11.36 -6.56 25.69
C LEU A 151 9.93 -6.65 26.24
N PRO A 152 9.65 -6.04 27.41
CA PRO A 152 8.28 -5.89 27.89
C PRO A 152 7.47 -5.10 26.87
N SER A 153 6.40 -5.71 26.34
CA SER A 153 5.45 -5.06 25.45
C SER A 153 4.02 -5.44 25.82
N PRO A 154 3.08 -4.49 25.73
CA PRO A 154 1.64 -4.77 25.82
C PRO A 154 1.20 -5.75 24.74
N ASP A 155 0.02 -6.37 24.91
CA ASP A 155 -0.54 -7.34 23.94
C ASP A 155 -0.74 -6.75 22.53
N GLN A 156 -0.96 -5.43 22.45
CA GLN A 156 -0.93 -4.62 21.22
C GLN A 156 0.07 -3.48 21.39
N THR A 157 1.02 -3.35 20.46
CA THR A 157 1.98 -2.25 20.44
C THR A 157 1.27 -0.94 20.19
N GLY A 158 1.88 0.17 20.59
CA GLY A 158 1.23 1.46 20.45
C GLY A 158 1.19 2.01 19.04
N ASP A 159 0.25 2.92 18.87
CA ASP A 159 -0.06 3.63 17.64
C ASP A 159 0.94 4.76 17.39
N ILE A 160 1.07 5.13 16.11
CA ILE A 160 1.76 6.33 15.66
C ILE A 160 0.73 7.28 15.08
N ASN A 161 0.61 8.46 15.67
CA ASN A 161 -0.29 9.52 15.21
C ASN A 161 0.53 10.72 14.71
N ILE A 162 0.30 11.11 13.47
CA ILE A 162 0.91 12.28 12.84
C ILE A 162 -0.20 13.24 12.44
N ASP A 163 -0.18 14.43 13.01
CA ASP A 163 -1.10 15.53 12.72
C ASP A 163 -0.29 16.72 12.18
N ALA A 164 -0.16 16.79 10.86
CA ALA A 164 0.49 17.90 10.18
C ALA A 164 -0.55 18.80 9.51
N VAL A 165 -0.62 20.07 9.89
CA VAL A 165 -1.55 21.01 9.20
C VAL A 165 -1.08 21.39 7.79
N GLY A 166 0.17 21.07 7.45
CA GLY A 166 0.80 21.27 6.15
C GLY A 166 1.32 19.96 5.57
N ASP A 167 2.61 19.92 5.24
CA ASP A 167 3.19 18.82 4.45
C ASP A 167 3.87 17.79 5.35
N VAL A 168 3.72 16.52 5.01
CA VAL A 168 4.58 15.43 5.49
C VAL A 168 5.50 14.99 4.35
N ARG A 169 6.81 15.01 4.56
CA ARG A 169 7.82 14.65 3.55
C ARG A 169 8.81 13.65 4.11
N LEU A 170 8.90 12.49 3.49
CA LEU A 170 9.90 11.47 3.77
C LEU A 170 10.81 11.32 2.56
N ILE A 171 12.12 11.41 2.82
CA ILE A 171 13.18 11.22 1.83
C ILE A 171 14.09 10.12 2.36
N ASP A 172 14.06 8.96 1.71
CA ASP A 172 14.85 7.80 2.13
C ASP A 172 14.71 7.46 3.63
N SER A 173 13.49 7.60 4.17
CA SER A 173 13.19 7.53 5.61
C SER A 173 11.95 6.70 5.88
N ASN A 174 11.80 6.20 7.10
CA ASN A 174 10.77 5.23 7.44
C ASN A 174 9.89 5.68 8.61
N ILE A 175 8.61 5.31 8.58
CA ILE A 175 7.72 5.35 9.73
C ILE A 175 7.03 3.99 9.83
N TYR A 176 7.29 3.25 10.90
CA TYR A 176 6.74 1.90 11.07
C TYR A 176 6.08 1.69 12.42
N SER A 177 4.86 1.15 12.39
CA SER A 177 4.37 0.32 13.47
C SER A 177 4.83 -1.12 13.21
N ALA A 178 5.61 -1.74 14.11
CA ALA A 178 6.28 -3.00 13.80
C ALA A 178 6.23 -4.04 14.92
N ILE A 179 5.95 -5.29 14.54
CA ILE A 179 6.22 -6.47 15.37
C ILE A 179 7.45 -7.15 14.77
N ALA A 180 8.57 -7.13 15.48
CA ALA A 180 9.77 -7.82 15.01
C ALA A 180 9.63 -9.35 15.12
N ALA A 181 10.39 -10.07 14.29
CA ALA A 181 10.38 -11.53 14.26
C ALA A 181 10.62 -12.14 15.66
N GLY A 182 9.71 -13.03 16.09
CA GLY A 182 9.74 -13.67 17.41
C GLY A 182 8.97 -12.94 18.52
N ALA A 183 8.41 -11.75 18.26
CA ALA A 183 7.41 -11.15 19.15
C ALA A 183 6.02 -11.77 18.91
N ILE A 184 5.22 -11.94 19.96
CA ILE A 184 3.87 -12.55 19.91
C ILE A 184 2.83 -11.48 20.32
N ARG A 185 2.65 -10.46 19.49
CA ARG A 185 1.89 -9.22 19.76
C ARG A 185 1.23 -8.69 18.49
N ASN A 186 0.15 -7.94 18.64
CA ASN A 186 -0.43 -7.18 17.52
C ASN A 186 0.29 -5.84 17.35
N ALA A 187 0.42 -5.36 16.11
CA ALA A 187 0.97 -4.05 15.83
C ALA A 187 -0.09 -2.97 16.10
N GLY A 188 0.36 -1.77 16.45
CA GLY A 188 -0.49 -0.59 16.59
C GLY A 188 -0.83 -0.03 15.22
N ASP A 189 -1.84 0.82 15.17
CA ASP A 189 -2.24 1.51 13.95
C ASP A 189 -1.30 2.70 13.66
N LEU A 190 -1.28 3.12 12.41
CA LEU A 190 -0.62 4.36 12.00
C LEU A 190 -1.66 5.30 11.40
N ASN A 191 -1.84 6.46 12.05
CA ASN A 191 -2.77 7.49 11.62
C ASN A 191 -1.98 8.73 11.16
N LEU A 192 -2.26 9.21 9.95
CA LEU A 192 -1.59 10.37 9.37
C LEU A 192 -2.63 11.32 8.79
N ASN A 193 -2.67 12.53 9.34
CA ASN A 193 -3.35 13.69 8.78
C ASN A 193 -2.34 14.66 8.21
N ALA A 194 -2.53 15.09 6.96
CA ALA A 194 -1.72 16.10 6.32
C ALA A 194 -2.51 16.94 5.32
N ARG A 195 -1.93 18.04 4.87
CA ARG A 195 -2.36 18.72 3.64
C ARG A 195 -1.76 18.04 2.40
N SER A 196 -0.49 17.67 2.44
CA SER A 196 0.18 16.96 1.35
C SER A 196 1.17 15.93 1.89
N LEU A 197 1.32 14.80 1.19
CA LEU A 197 2.23 13.71 1.56
C LEU A 197 3.20 13.40 0.41
N TYR A 198 4.50 13.37 0.72
CA TYR A 198 5.55 13.09 -0.26
C TYR A 198 6.47 11.97 0.24
N LEU A 199 6.51 10.85 -0.47
CA LEU A 199 7.44 9.74 -0.22
C LEU A 199 8.37 9.61 -1.43
N THR A 200 9.68 9.76 -1.21
CA THR A 200 10.68 9.70 -2.28
C THR A 200 11.92 8.94 -1.84
N ALA A 201 12.73 8.51 -2.82
CA ALA A 201 14.06 7.95 -2.59
C ALA A 201 14.09 6.75 -1.62
N SER A 202 13.12 5.83 -1.72
CA SER A 202 12.94 4.66 -0.82
C SER A 202 12.24 4.96 0.51
N ALA A 203 11.49 6.05 0.60
CA ALA A 203 10.69 6.34 1.78
C ALA A 203 9.53 5.35 1.98
N GLN A 204 9.28 4.95 3.23
CA GLN A 204 8.26 3.97 3.57
C GLN A 204 7.43 4.41 4.78
N ILE A 205 6.13 4.17 4.72
CA ILE A 205 5.23 4.26 5.87
C ILE A 205 4.49 2.94 5.98
N GLY A 206 4.43 2.32 7.15
CA GLY A 206 3.62 1.11 7.26
C GLY A 206 3.42 0.50 8.63
N ALA A 207 2.60 -0.53 8.65
CA ALA A 207 2.42 -1.45 9.77
C ALA A 207 2.91 -2.84 9.34
N VAL A 208 3.92 -3.40 10.02
CA VAL A 208 4.59 -4.62 9.58
C VAL A 208 4.67 -5.65 10.70
N GLY A 209 4.02 -6.80 10.50
CA GLY A 209 4.05 -7.94 11.41
C GLY A 209 5.00 -9.04 10.95
N GLN A 210 6.25 -9.07 11.46
CA GLN A 210 7.20 -10.16 11.20
C GLN A 210 7.17 -11.27 12.26
N GLY A 211 6.47 -11.04 13.37
CA GLY A 211 6.23 -12.00 14.46
C GLY A 211 4.87 -12.69 14.38
N THR A 212 4.38 -13.16 15.53
CA THR A 212 3.04 -13.74 15.67
C THR A 212 2.06 -12.68 16.18
N GLY A 213 1.04 -12.34 15.41
CA GLY A 213 0.03 -11.34 15.71
C GLY A 213 -0.35 -10.52 14.48
N ASN A 214 -1.49 -9.85 14.55
CA ASN A 214 -2.01 -9.08 13.42
C ASN A 214 -1.20 -7.80 13.21
N SER A 215 -1.03 -7.40 11.95
CA SER A 215 -0.52 -6.06 11.62
C SER A 215 -1.59 -5.00 11.91
N GLY A 216 -1.16 -3.80 12.26
CA GLY A 216 -2.05 -2.67 12.46
C GLY A 216 -2.54 -2.10 11.13
N ASN A 217 -3.56 -1.25 11.20
CA ASN A 217 -4.09 -0.55 10.05
C ASN A 217 -3.27 0.71 9.75
N LEU A 218 -3.34 1.16 8.50
CA LEU A 218 -2.77 2.44 8.07
C LEU A 218 -3.91 3.35 7.61
N ASN A 219 -4.13 4.45 8.32
CA ASN A 219 -5.17 5.43 8.04
C ASN A 219 -4.51 6.75 7.60
N ILE A 220 -4.63 7.08 6.32
CA ILE A 220 -4.01 8.25 5.69
C ILE A 220 -5.11 9.19 5.19
N GLU A 221 -5.19 10.39 5.76
CA GLU A 221 -6.10 11.45 5.32
C GLU A 221 -5.29 12.70 4.93
N VAL A 222 -5.24 12.97 3.63
CA VAL A 222 -4.38 14.02 3.05
C VAL A 222 -5.20 14.96 2.18
N ALA A 223 -5.39 16.20 2.60
CA ALA A 223 -6.36 17.11 1.96
C ALA A 223 -6.14 17.32 0.45
N ASP A 224 -4.90 17.61 0.03
CA ASP A 224 -4.59 18.03 -1.34
C ASP A 224 -4.08 16.85 -2.18
N SER A 225 -2.89 16.35 -1.88
CA SER A 225 -2.21 15.40 -2.76
C SER A 225 -1.25 14.46 -2.06
N ILE A 226 -1.22 13.22 -2.52
CA ILE A 226 -0.22 12.22 -2.17
C ILE A 226 0.66 11.96 -3.39
N LEU A 227 1.98 12.10 -3.23
CA LEU A 227 2.98 11.71 -4.22
C LEU A 227 3.87 10.59 -3.66
N LEU A 228 3.84 9.44 -4.31
CA LEU A 228 4.75 8.33 -4.07
C LEU A 228 5.67 8.21 -5.29
N ASP A 229 6.98 8.40 -5.11
CA ASP A 229 7.96 8.24 -6.18
C ASP A 229 8.97 7.12 -5.84
N GLY A 230 8.83 6.02 -6.57
CA GLY A 230 9.67 4.83 -6.48
C GLY A 230 11.08 5.03 -7.05
N LYS A 231 11.39 6.17 -7.68
CA LYS A 231 12.70 6.40 -8.29
C LYS A 231 13.82 6.36 -7.25
N ASN A 232 14.70 5.37 -7.39
CA ASN A 232 15.87 5.21 -6.54
C ASN A 232 16.99 4.46 -7.30
N SER A 233 18.18 4.40 -6.69
CA SER A 233 19.37 3.75 -7.28
C SER A 233 19.60 2.32 -6.81
N ARG A 234 18.63 1.70 -6.11
CA ARG A 234 18.80 0.46 -5.36
C ARG A 234 17.63 -0.50 -5.57
N ALA A 235 17.88 -1.61 -6.26
CA ALA A 235 16.84 -2.59 -6.57
C ALA A 235 16.15 -3.21 -5.33
N ASP A 236 16.84 -3.22 -4.19
CA ASP A 236 16.39 -3.80 -2.92
C ASP A 236 15.51 -2.85 -2.08
N ARG A 237 15.24 -1.63 -2.55
CA ARG A 237 14.54 -0.61 -1.77
C ARG A 237 13.32 -0.08 -2.52
N LEU A 238 12.19 -0.08 -1.83
CA LEU A 238 10.88 0.25 -2.41
C LEU A 238 10.33 1.50 -1.72
N THR A 239 9.72 2.40 -2.47
CA THR A 239 8.98 3.53 -1.89
C THR A 239 7.53 3.13 -1.76
N GLY A 240 6.88 3.37 -0.63
CA GLY A 240 5.45 3.07 -0.54
C GLY A 240 4.79 3.09 0.83
N LEU A 241 3.51 2.72 0.79
CA LEU A 241 2.64 2.52 1.94
C LEU A 241 2.40 1.02 2.13
N TYR A 242 2.58 0.52 3.35
CA TYR A 242 2.58 -0.92 3.61
C TYR A 242 1.75 -1.29 4.84
N SER A 243 0.95 -2.35 4.73
CA SER A 243 0.36 -3.07 5.85
C SER A 243 0.55 -4.56 5.61
N LEU A 244 1.62 -5.15 6.14
CA LEU A 244 2.10 -6.46 5.69
C LEU A 244 2.35 -7.42 6.85
N VAL A 245 2.04 -8.70 6.64
CA VAL A 245 2.49 -9.80 7.50
C VAL A 245 3.58 -10.59 6.81
N GLY A 246 4.65 -10.92 7.54
CA GLY A 246 5.78 -11.71 7.05
C GLY A 246 6.94 -10.86 6.53
N GLY A 247 8.16 -11.39 6.69
CA GLY A 247 9.37 -10.82 6.10
C GLY A 247 9.72 -11.53 4.78
N LEU A 248 10.21 -10.76 3.80
CA LEU A 248 10.60 -11.21 2.44
C LEU A 248 11.57 -12.42 2.41
N VAL A 249 12.25 -12.75 3.51
CA VAL A 249 13.34 -13.74 3.55
C VAL A 249 12.99 -14.99 4.35
N SER A 250 11.86 -15.03 5.08
CA SER A 250 11.60 -16.15 5.99
C SER A 250 10.13 -16.58 6.12
N GLY A 251 9.15 -15.81 5.65
CA GLY A 251 7.73 -16.17 5.76
C GLY A 251 7.25 -16.43 7.20
N THR A 252 8.03 -16.03 8.22
CA THR A 252 7.83 -16.39 9.63
C THR A 252 6.74 -15.59 10.35
N GLY A 253 6.10 -14.63 9.66
CA GLY A 253 5.01 -13.85 10.24
C GLY A 253 3.72 -14.66 10.23
N SER A 254 2.98 -14.67 11.33
CA SER A 254 1.68 -15.33 11.43
C SER A 254 0.67 -14.37 12.05
N GLY A 255 -0.37 -14.00 11.31
CA GLY A 255 -1.38 -13.00 11.68
C GLY A 255 -2.04 -12.40 10.44
N GLN A 256 -3.14 -11.68 10.62
CA GLN A 256 -3.79 -10.96 9.51
C GLN A 256 -3.02 -9.67 9.20
N ALA A 257 -2.83 -9.36 7.91
CA ALA A 257 -2.40 -8.03 7.51
C ALA A 257 -3.51 -7.02 7.79
N GLY A 258 -3.13 -5.81 8.20
CA GLY A 258 -4.09 -4.74 8.51
C GLY A 258 -4.58 -4.06 7.24
N ASP A 259 -5.66 -3.28 7.37
CA ASP A 259 -6.25 -2.55 6.26
C ASP A 259 -5.47 -1.26 5.94
N LEU A 260 -5.51 -0.85 4.68
CA LEU A 260 -5.01 0.43 4.18
C LEU A 260 -6.20 1.33 3.81
N ASN A 261 -6.38 2.43 4.52
CA ASN A 261 -7.44 3.40 4.28
C ASN A 261 -6.83 4.75 3.86
N ILE A 262 -7.08 5.17 2.62
CA ILE A 262 -6.49 6.39 2.05
C ILE A 262 -7.59 7.33 1.55
N LYS A 263 -7.56 8.58 2.01
CA LYS A 263 -8.42 9.66 1.53
C LYS A 263 -7.57 10.83 1.07
N THR A 264 -7.82 11.32 -0.15
CA THR A 264 -7.14 12.52 -0.66
C THR A 264 -7.92 13.20 -1.78
N SER A 265 -7.45 14.33 -2.29
CA SER A 265 -7.98 14.88 -3.56
C SER A 265 -7.29 14.21 -4.75
N SER A 266 -5.97 14.05 -4.72
CA SER A 266 -5.20 13.39 -5.78
C SER A 266 -4.13 12.43 -5.26
N LEU A 267 -3.92 11.32 -5.96
CA LEU A 267 -2.85 10.34 -5.66
C LEU A 267 -2.04 10.07 -6.93
N ASP A 268 -0.74 10.36 -6.88
CA ASP A 268 0.22 10.03 -7.93
C ASP A 268 1.23 8.99 -7.43
N MET A 269 1.24 7.83 -8.07
CA MET A 269 2.17 6.72 -7.85
C MET A 269 3.08 6.59 -9.05
N LEU A 270 4.37 6.89 -8.89
CA LEU A 270 5.33 7.01 -9.98
C LEU A 270 6.51 6.05 -9.80
N ASN A 271 7.08 5.62 -10.93
CA ASN A 271 8.40 4.99 -11.01
C ASN A 271 8.60 3.78 -10.08
N GLY A 272 7.60 2.91 -9.93
CA GLY A 272 7.71 1.69 -9.12
C GLY A 272 7.33 1.87 -7.64
N SER A 273 6.52 2.86 -7.30
CA SER A 273 6.00 3.05 -5.93
C SER A 273 4.85 2.11 -5.59
N LEU A 274 4.72 1.72 -4.32
CA LEU A 274 3.77 0.69 -3.89
C LEU A 274 2.77 1.18 -2.84
N ILE A 275 1.56 0.63 -2.90
CA ILE A 275 0.56 0.64 -1.82
C ILE A 275 0.15 -0.82 -1.63
N SER A 276 0.46 -1.43 -0.49
CA SER A 276 0.34 -2.89 -0.34
C SER A 276 -0.16 -3.33 1.03
N SER A 277 -1.30 -4.03 1.05
CA SER A 277 -1.86 -4.71 2.23
C SER A 277 -1.67 -6.24 2.19
N SER A 278 -0.69 -6.71 1.42
CA SER A 278 -0.45 -8.13 1.12
C SER A 278 0.05 -8.97 2.31
N THR A 279 -0.11 -10.29 2.21
CA THR A 279 0.49 -11.27 3.12
C THR A 279 1.68 -11.97 2.47
N LEU A 280 2.81 -12.01 3.19
CA LEU A 280 4.06 -12.72 2.87
C LEU A 280 4.30 -13.90 3.83
N GLY A 281 3.36 -14.18 4.74
CA GLY A 281 3.45 -15.21 5.78
C GLY A 281 2.14 -15.98 5.92
N GLU A 282 1.80 -16.40 7.14
CA GLU A 282 0.51 -17.05 7.42
C GLU A 282 -0.53 -16.03 7.90
N GLY A 283 -1.73 -16.07 7.32
CA GLY A 283 -2.85 -15.19 7.59
C GLY A 283 -3.27 -14.37 6.36
N ASN A 284 -4.50 -13.88 6.37
CA ASN A 284 -5.09 -13.19 5.22
C ASN A 284 -4.43 -11.83 4.98
N ALA A 285 -4.40 -11.42 3.71
CA ALA A 285 -4.08 -10.05 3.34
C ALA A 285 -5.19 -9.09 3.84
N GLY A 286 -4.82 -7.84 4.09
CA GLY A 286 -5.76 -6.79 4.50
C GLY A 286 -6.44 -6.14 3.28
N ASN A 287 -7.49 -5.38 3.49
CA ASN A 287 -8.17 -4.65 2.43
C ASN A 287 -7.48 -3.31 2.15
N THR A 288 -7.56 -2.84 0.90
CA THR A 288 -7.09 -1.50 0.52
C THR A 288 -8.27 -0.67 0.02
N THR A 289 -8.62 0.40 0.73
CA THR A 289 -9.66 1.36 0.36
C THR A 289 -9.02 2.71 0.01
N ILE A 290 -9.25 3.20 -1.20
CA ILE A 290 -8.75 4.51 -1.66
C ILE A 290 -9.90 5.36 -2.18
N VAL A 291 -10.07 6.54 -1.58
CA VAL A 291 -11.02 7.57 -2.03
C VAL A 291 -10.24 8.81 -2.44
N ALA A 292 -10.26 9.13 -3.72
CA ALA A 292 -9.63 10.33 -4.26
C ALA A 292 -10.66 11.22 -4.98
N ASN A 293 -10.81 12.47 -4.54
CA ASN A 293 -11.88 13.34 -5.03
C ASN A 293 -11.67 13.87 -6.47
N GLU A 294 -10.46 13.76 -7.02
CA GLU A 294 -10.12 14.27 -8.36
C GLU A 294 -9.56 13.17 -9.26
N ARG A 295 -8.44 12.54 -8.86
CA ARG A 295 -7.68 11.64 -9.72
C ARG A 295 -6.83 10.65 -8.93
N ILE A 296 -6.62 9.47 -9.53
CA ILE A 296 -5.53 8.56 -9.20
C ILE A 296 -4.70 8.27 -10.46
N LEU A 297 -3.38 8.37 -10.35
CA LEU A 297 -2.40 7.94 -11.35
C LEU A 297 -1.54 6.81 -10.78
N VAL A 298 -1.50 5.68 -11.48
CA VAL A 298 -0.54 4.60 -11.24
C VAL A 298 0.34 4.47 -12.48
N ASP A 299 1.52 5.08 -12.46
CA ASP A 299 2.40 5.23 -13.64
C ASP A 299 3.80 4.67 -13.40
N GLY A 300 4.28 3.96 -14.40
CA GLY A 300 5.69 3.68 -14.57
C GLY A 300 6.22 2.54 -13.72
N VAL A 301 7.50 2.28 -13.95
CA VAL A 301 8.28 1.22 -13.32
C VAL A 301 9.59 1.79 -12.79
N ASN A 302 10.13 1.18 -11.75
CA ASN A 302 11.47 1.52 -11.28
C ASN A 302 12.49 0.96 -12.27
N SER A 303 13.33 1.82 -12.84
CA SER A 303 14.31 1.45 -13.87
C SER A 303 15.45 0.54 -13.37
N VAL A 304 15.58 0.35 -12.05
CA VAL A 304 16.64 -0.44 -11.42
C VAL A 304 16.12 -1.81 -10.99
N SER A 305 14.96 -1.88 -10.32
CA SER A 305 14.35 -3.14 -9.86
C SER A 305 13.41 -3.77 -10.88
N GLY A 306 12.94 -3.02 -11.87
CA GLY A 306 11.86 -3.43 -12.77
C GLY A 306 10.48 -3.46 -12.09
N VAL A 307 10.36 -3.08 -10.82
CA VAL A 307 9.08 -3.12 -10.10
C VAL A 307 8.15 -2.05 -10.67
N ALA A 308 6.94 -2.45 -11.05
CA ALA A 308 5.88 -1.55 -11.48
C ALA A 308 5.26 -0.79 -10.30
N SER A 309 4.79 0.43 -10.53
CA SER A 309 3.93 1.10 -9.57
C SER A 309 2.68 0.26 -9.36
N SER A 310 2.32 -0.05 -8.10
CA SER A 310 1.21 -0.97 -7.85
C SER A 310 0.42 -0.72 -6.57
N ILE A 311 -0.89 -0.95 -6.66
CA ILE A 311 -1.80 -1.08 -5.52
C ILE A 311 -2.14 -2.56 -5.38
N SER A 312 -1.90 -3.16 -4.22
CA SER A 312 -2.03 -4.61 -4.06
C SER A 312 -2.62 -5.06 -2.72
N SER A 313 -3.48 -6.09 -2.78
CA SER A 313 -3.89 -6.91 -1.64
C SER A 313 -3.78 -8.38 -2.05
N SER A 314 -2.60 -8.97 -1.84
CA SER A 314 -2.21 -10.24 -2.45
C SER A 314 -1.69 -11.26 -1.45
N VAL A 315 -1.74 -12.52 -1.84
CA VAL A 315 -1.09 -13.65 -1.16
C VAL A 315 0.18 -13.98 -1.93
N GLU A 316 1.32 -13.69 -1.33
CA GLU A 316 2.60 -13.78 -2.02
C GLU A 316 3.18 -15.21 -2.00
N PHE A 317 4.27 -15.44 -2.72
CA PHE A 317 4.89 -16.75 -2.83
C PHE A 317 5.25 -17.33 -1.45
N SER A 318 4.90 -18.61 -1.21
CA SER A 318 5.03 -19.32 0.07
C SER A 318 4.19 -18.75 1.23
N ALA A 319 3.35 -17.75 1.00
CA ALA A 319 2.38 -17.28 2.00
C ALA A 319 1.16 -18.22 2.04
N LYS A 320 0.38 -18.12 3.11
CA LYS A 320 -0.87 -18.87 3.29
C LYS A 320 -1.94 -17.97 3.86
N GLY A 321 -3.08 -17.88 3.21
CA GLY A 321 -4.20 -17.02 3.56
C GLY A 321 -4.94 -16.60 2.30
N ASP A 322 -6.06 -15.91 2.47
CA ASP A 322 -6.80 -15.34 1.35
C ASP A 322 -6.37 -13.89 1.09
N GLY A 323 -6.43 -13.46 -0.18
CA GLY A 323 -6.26 -12.07 -0.58
C GLY A 323 -7.43 -11.21 -0.10
N GLY A 324 -7.17 -9.92 0.19
CA GLY A 324 -8.19 -8.96 0.58
C GLY A 324 -8.81 -8.25 -0.64
N SER A 325 -9.69 -7.28 -0.39
CA SER A 325 -10.27 -6.46 -1.45
C SER A 325 -9.45 -5.21 -1.74
N ILE A 326 -9.54 -4.72 -2.98
CA ILE A 326 -9.05 -3.40 -3.39
C ILE A 326 -10.25 -2.59 -3.89
N ASP A 327 -10.64 -1.59 -3.11
CA ASP A 327 -11.79 -0.74 -3.38
C ASP A 327 -11.32 0.69 -3.69
N ILE A 328 -11.48 1.12 -4.94
CA ILE A 328 -11.02 2.44 -5.40
C ILE A 328 -12.21 3.27 -5.88
N THR A 329 -12.36 4.47 -5.32
CA THR A 329 -13.34 5.46 -5.75
C THR A 329 -12.65 6.76 -6.15
N THR A 330 -12.76 7.15 -7.41
CA THR A 330 -12.21 8.43 -7.90
C THR A 330 -12.86 8.86 -9.22
N PRO A 331 -12.99 10.15 -9.55
CA PRO A 331 -13.48 10.54 -10.87
C PRO A 331 -12.66 9.96 -12.02
N VAL A 332 -11.33 9.98 -11.93
CA VAL A 332 -10.45 9.51 -13.02
C VAL A 332 -9.36 8.61 -12.45
N LEU A 333 -9.33 7.35 -12.89
CA LEU A 333 -8.25 6.42 -12.62
C LEU A 333 -7.45 6.19 -13.91
N VAL A 334 -6.17 6.53 -13.87
CA VAL A 334 -5.23 6.26 -14.97
C VAL A 334 -4.17 5.27 -14.51
N ILE A 335 -4.05 4.16 -15.23
CA ILE A 335 -3.03 3.15 -15.02
C ILE A 335 -2.15 3.15 -16.28
N ALA A 336 -0.88 3.50 -16.14
CA ALA A 336 -0.04 3.82 -17.29
C ALA A 336 1.37 3.23 -17.20
N LYS A 337 1.97 3.00 -18.37
CA LYS A 337 3.40 2.65 -18.52
C LYS A 337 3.81 1.47 -17.61
N GLY A 338 3.03 0.39 -17.66
CA GLY A 338 3.28 -0.80 -16.86
C GLY A 338 2.72 -0.79 -15.43
N GLY A 339 2.06 0.28 -14.97
CA GLY A 339 1.42 0.35 -13.66
C GLY A 339 0.32 -0.71 -13.47
N THR A 340 0.04 -1.10 -12.23
CA THR A 340 -0.88 -2.23 -11.93
C THR A 340 -1.78 -2.03 -10.72
N ILE A 341 -2.99 -2.59 -10.77
CA ILE A 341 -3.86 -2.85 -9.60
C ILE A 341 -3.98 -4.37 -9.45
N LEU A 342 -3.64 -4.91 -8.27
CA LEU A 342 -3.25 -6.31 -8.14
C LEU A 342 -3.85 -7.06 -6.93
N GLY A 343 -4.79 -7.97 -7.19
CA GLY A 343 -5.30 -8.94 -6.22
C GLY A 343 -4.91 -10.37 -6.58
N ARG A 344 -3.61 -10.73 -6.48
CA ARG A 344 -3.12 -12.06 -6.88
C ARG A 344 -2.99 -13.04 -5.70
N THR A 345 -2.92 -14.33 -6.05
CA THR A 345 -2.43 -15.39 -5.16
C THR A 345 -1.33 -16.20 -5.84
N GLN A 346 -0.17 -16.25 -5.17
CA GLN A 346 0.98 -17.10 -5.48
C GLN A 346 1.29 -18.07 -4.33
N GLY A 347 0.54 -17.98 -3.23
CA GLY A 347 0.59 -18.86 -2.08
C GLY A 347 -0.69 -19.68 -1.92
N ASP A 348 -0.88 -20.26 -0.73
CA ASP A 348 -2.02 -21.10 -0.41
C ASP A 348 -3.23 -20.24 -0.01
N GLY A 349 -4.24 -20.15 -0.88
CA GLY A 349 -5.51 -19.46 -0.63
C GLY A 349 -5.98 -18.68 -1.86
N ASN A 350 -7.17 -18.09 -1.77
CA ASN A 350 -7.81 -17.40 -2.89
C ASN A 350 -7.18 -16.03 -3.14
N ALA A 351 -7.25 -15.56 -4.39
CA ALA A 351 -6.78 -14.22 -4.74
C ALA A 351 -7.77 -13.13 -4.29
N GLY A 352 -7.25 -11.91 -4.12
CA GLY A 352 -8.04 -10.75 -3.73
C GLY A 352 -9.00 -10.27 -4.81
N THR A 353 -10.04 -9.53 -4.43
CA THR A 353 -11.01 -8.93 -5.36
C THR A 353 -10.70 -7.47 -5.64
N ILE A 354 -11.20 -6.95 -6.76
CA ILE A 354 -11.00 -5.53 -7.14
C ILE A 354 -12.35 -4.90 -7.47
N LEU A 355 -12.66 -3.76 -6.85
CA LEU A 355 -13.83 -2.93 -7.12
C LEU A 355 -13.39 -1.50 -7.47
N LEU A 356 -13.69 -1.07 -8.70
CA LEU A 356 -13.39 0.28 -9.18
C LEU A 356 -14.68 1.05 -9.43
N LYS A 357 -14.84 2.20 -8.78
CA LYS A 357 -15.97 3.13 -8.97
C LYS A 357 -15.43 4.46 -9.48
N VAL A 358 -15.58 4.70 -10.78
CA VAL A 358 -14.96 5.85 -11.46
C VAL A 358 -15.90 6.57 -12.41
N ASN A 359 -15.53 7.75 -12.88
CA ASN A 359 -16.14 8.29 -14.11
C ASN A 359 -15.40 7.75 -15.34
N ALA A 360 -14.07 7.75 -15.30
CA ALA A 360 -13.24 7.23 -16.37
C ALA A 360 -12.13 6.32 -15.83
N LEU A 361 -11.98 5.16 -16.47
CA LEU A 361 -10.80 4.30 -16.35
C LEU A 361 -10.01 4.37 -17.65
N GLU A 362 -8.72 4.70 -17.56
CA GLU A 362 -7.78 4.67 -18.69
C GLU A 362 -6.59 3.77 -18.35
N ALA A 363 -6.44 2.68 -19.09
CA ALA A 363 -5.29 1.79 -18.99
C ALA A 363 -4.42 1.94 -20.25
N ASN A 364 -3.26 2.57 -20.11
CA ASN A 364 -2.45 3.05 -21.23
C ASN A 364 -1.04 2.44 -21.20
N ASN A 365 -0.48 2.07 -22.35
CA ASN A 365 0.91 1.62 -22.48
C ASN A 365 1.27 0.51 -21.46
N GLY A 366 0.48 -0.56 -21.42
CA GLY A 366 0.68 -1.69 -20.50
C GLY A 366 0.13 -1.50 -19.10
N GLY A 367 -0.85 -0.60 -18.90
CA GLY A 367 -1.55 -0.47 -17.62
C GLY A 367 -2.51 -1.65 -17.39
N GLN A 368 -2.53 -2.22 -16.18
CA GLN A 368 -3.31 -3.45 -15.94
C GLN A 368 -4.13 -3.45 -14.64
N VAL A 369 -5.30 -4.09 -14.69
CA VAL A 369 -6.09 -4.50 -13.51
C VAL A 369 -6.10 -6.02 -13.46
N VAL A 370 -5.61 -6.62 -12.39
CA VAL A 370 -5.24 -8.04 -12.38
C VAL A 370 -5.65 -8.73 -11.08
N THR A 371 -6.42 -9.80 -11.23
CA THR A 371 -6.64 -10.83 -10.21
C THR A 371 -6.20 -12.17 -10.81
N THR A 372 -5.12 -12.74 -10.29
CA THR A 372 -4.56 -13.99 -10.85
C THR A 372 -4.27 -15.02 -9.79
N SER A 373 -4.54 -16.28 -10.11
CA SER A 373 -4.10 -17.42 -9.29
C SER A 373 -3.02 -18.25 -9.99
N SER A 374 -1.98 -18.61 -9.22
CA SER A 374 -0.94 -19.56 -9.63
C SER A 374 -0.97 -20.86 -8.82
N THR A 375 -1.97 -21.05 -7.96
CA THR A 375 -2.04 -22.16 -6.99
C THR A 375 -3.38 -22.87 -7.07
N ALA A 376 -3.75 -23.62 -6.04
CA ALA A 376 -5.05 -24.28 -5.94
C ALA A 376 -6.20 -23.33 -5.56
N GLY A 377 -5.91 -22.12 -5.07
CA GLY A 377 -6.93 -21.12 -4.79
C GLY A 377 -7.50 -20.50 -6.06
N ASP A 378 -8.72 -19.97 -5.97
CA ASP A 378 -9.39 -19.32 -7.09
C ASP A 378 -8.82 -17.90 -7.33
N ALA A 379 -8.85 -17.45 -8.58
CA ALA A 379 -8.59 -16.05 -8.91
C ALA A 379 -9.78 -15.18 -8.48
N GLY A 380 -9.51 -13.95 -8.04
CA GLY A 380 -10.53 -13.03 -7.53
C GLY A 380 -11.35 -12.39 -8.65
N ASN A 381 -12.51 -11.83 -8.29
CA ASN A 381 -13.36 -11.11 -9.24
C ASN A 381 -12.91 -9.65 -9.42
N ILE A 382 -13.20 -9.09 -10.59
CA ILE A 382 -13.00 -7.67 -10.91
C ILE A 382 -14.36 -7.05 -11.26
N GLU A 383 -14.73 -5.98 -10.55
CA GLU A 383 -15.93 -5.20 -10.81
C GLU A 383 -15.55 -3.74 -11.10
N ILE A 384 -15.99 -3.22 -12.25
CA ILE A 384 -15.69 -1.85 -12.69
C ILE A 384 -16.98 -1.14 -13.07
N PHE A 385 -17.31 -0.12 -12.30
CA PHE A 385 -18.43 0.79 -12.53
C PHE A 385 -17.85 2.15 -12.96
N ALA A 386 -17.83 2.41 -14.26
CA ALA A 386 -17.29 3.63 -14.85
C ALA A 386 -18.39 4.47 -15.50
N ARG A 387 -18.74 5.63 -14.94
CA ARG A 387 -19.87 6.45 -15.44
C ARG A 387 -19.76 6.80 -16.93
N ASP A 388 -18.58 7.22 -17.39
CA ASP A 388 -18.38 7.72 -18.75
C ASP A 388 -17.70 6.70 -19.66
N ARG A 389 -16.54 6.18 -19.27
CA ARG A 389 -15.77 5.28 -20.14
C ARG A 389 -14.81 4.34 -19.43
N ILE A 390 -14.52 3.24 -20.11
CA ILE A 390 -13.35 2.38 -19.90
C ILE A 390 -12.58 2.36 -21.22
N GLN A 391 -11.32 2.80 -21.20
CA GLN A 391 -10.43 2.80 -22.36
C GLN A 391 -9.15 2.02 -22.04
N LEU A 392 -8.84 1.03 -22.86
CA LEU A 392 -7.60 0.25 -22.79
C LEU A 392 -6.85 0.45 -24.11
N GLU A 393 -5.59 0.90 -24.04
CA GLU A 393 -4.78 1.19 -25.23
C GLU A 393 -3.29 0.99 -24.96
N GLY A 394 -2.56 0.53 -25.98
CA GLY A 394 -1.12 0.48 -26.03
C GLY A 394 -0.47 -0.60 -25.15
N ARG A 395 0.85 -0.70 -25.33
CA ARG A 395 1.72 -1.69 -24.67
C ARG A 395 2.88 -1.03 -23.93
N ASP A 396 3.36 -1.67 -22.88
CA ASP A 396 4.58 -1.31 -22.18
C ASP A 396 5.80 -1.71 -23.03
N ALA A 397 6.39 -0.71 -23.70
CA ALA A 397 7.59 -0.91 -24.51
C ALA A 397 8.81 -1.40 -23.70
N THR A 398 8.80 -1.25 -22.37
CA THR A 398 9.88 -1.68 -21.49
C THR A 398 9.66 -3.08 -20.91
N TYR A 399 8.55 -3.75 -21.25
CA TYR A 399 8.17 -5.03 -20.66
C TYR A 399 9.29 -6.07 -20.75
N GLN A 400 9.89 -6.28 -21.93
CA GLN A 400 10.93 -7.29 -22.13
C GLN A 400 12.20 -7.02 -21.30
N ASP A 401 12.62 -5.76 -21.24
CA ASP A 401 13.77 -5.34 -20.43
C ASP A 401 13.48 -5.54 -18.93
N ARG A 402 12.23 -5.28 -18.52
CA ARG A 402 11.77 -5.46 -17.16
C ARG A 402 11.79 -6.92 -16.74
N VAL A 403 11.25 -7.86 -17.54
CA VAL A 403 11.24 -9.29 -17.17
C VAL A 403 12.65 -9.87 -17.00
N ALA A 404 13.65 -9.27 -17.66
CA ALA A 404 15.05 -9.69 -17.52
C ALA A 404 15.71 -9.28 -16.19
N ILE A 405 15.18 -8.24 -15.52
CA ILE A 405 15.77 -7.65 -14.31
C ILE A 405 14.91 -7.91 -13.07
N THR A 406 13.60 -8.11 -13.23
CA THR A 406 12.67 -8.14 -12.11
C THR A 406 12.82 -9.43 -11.29
N LEU A 407 12.99 -9.27 -9.98
CA LEU A 407 12.91 -10.37 -9.00
C LEU A 407 11.46 -10.79 -8.69
N PHE A 408 10.48 -10.06 -9.24
CA PHE A 408 9.05 -10.22 -9.07
C PHE A 408 8.42 -10.55 -10.44
N ASN A 409 7.56 -11.57 -10.49
CA ASN A 409 6.93 -12.01 -11.74
C ASN A 409 6.21 -10.86 -12.43
N ALA A 410 6.63 -10.49 -13.66
CA ALA A 410 5.88 -9.59 -14.51
C ALA A 410 4.52 -10.24 -14.86
N LEU A 411 3.44 -9.49 -14.72
CA LEU A 411 2.07 -9.98 -14.90
C LEU A 411 1.53 -9.60 -16.29
N GLY A 412 0.53 -10.36 -16.76
CA GLY A 412 -0.38 -9.97 -17.85
C GLY A 412 0.21 -9.79 -19.26
N GLY A 413 1.54 -9.80 -19.42
CA GLY A 413 2.20 -9.44 -20.66
C GLY A 413 2.43 -7.92 -20.78
N GLU A 414 2.80 -7.48 -21.98
CA GLU A 414 3.13 -6.08 -22.28
C GLU A 414 1.90 -5.21 -22.56
N SER A 415 0.76 -5.78 -22.94
CA SER A 415 -0.44 -5.01 -23.31
C SER A 415 -1.20 -4.48 -22.10
N SER A 416 -1.89 -3.35 -22.29
CA SER A 416 -2.90 -2.90 -21.33
C SER A 416 -4.05 -3.91 -21.25
N GLY A 417 -4.67 -4.07 -20.08
CA GLY A 417 -5.75 -5.04 -19.97
C GLY A 417 -6.38 -5.23 -18.59
N ILE A 418 -7.44 -6.03 -18.57
CA ILE A 418 -8.18 -6.44 -17.36
C ILE A 418 -8.18 -7.98 -17.32
N TYR A 419 -7.62 -8.56 -16.26
CA TYR A 419 -7.31 -9.97 -16.20
C TYR A 419 -7.78 -10.60 -14.89
N ALA A 420 -8.74 -11.52 -14.97
CA ALA A 420 -9.19 -12.37 -13.88
C ALA A 420 -8.81 -13.84 -14.17
N ASN A 421 -7.53 -14.08 -14.46
CA ASN A 421 -7.06 -15.33 -15.06
C ASN A 421 -6.50 -16.33 -14.03
N THR A 422 -6.35 -17.58 -14.45
CA THR A 422 -5.42 -18.52 -13.79
C THR A 422 -4.22 -18.83 -14.69
N ASN A 423 -3.08 -19.11 -14.06
CA ASN A 423 -1.84 -19.50 -14.74
C ASN A 423 -1.81 -21.00 -15.05
N GLU A 424 -0.85 -21.43 -15.89
CA GLU A 424 -0.73 -22.82 -16.36
C GLU A 424 -0.61 -23.89 -15.26
N LEU A 425 -0.07 -23.51 -14.09
CA LEU A 425 0.13 -24.41 -12.96
C LEU A 425 -1.04 -24.40 -11.96
N SER A 426 -2.02 -23.52 -12.16
CA SER A 426 -3.15 -23.37 -11.23
C SER A 426 -4.17 -24.49 -11.39
N THR A 427 -4.74 -24.94 -10.27
CA THR A 427 -5.89 -25.85 -10.26
C THR A 427 -7.18 -25.16 -9.85
N GLY A 428 -7.12 -23.91 -9.40
CA GLY A 428 -8.28 -23.09 -9.02
C GLY A 428 -9.01 -22.50 -10.23
N ALA A 429 -10.23 -22.02 -10.01
CA ALA A 429 -11.06 -21.37 -11.01
C ALA A 429 -10.55 -19.95 -11.33
N SER A 430 -10.79 -19.51 -12.56
CA SER A 430 -10.61 -18.10 -12.94
C SER A 430 -11.74 -17.22 -12.40
N GLY A 431 -11.45 -15.94 -12.20
CA GLY A 431 -12.40 -14.98 -11.64
C GLY A 431 -13.38 -14.46 -12.69
N ASN A 432 -14.44 -13.81 -12.22
CA ASN A 432 -15.39 -13.11 -13.09
C ASN A 432 -15.02 -11.64 -13.25
N ILE A 433 -15.34 -11.08 -14.42
CA ILE A 433 -15.21 -9.64 -14.69
C ILE A 433 -16.58 -9.06 -15.00
N ILE A 434 -16.96 -8.02 -14.25
CA ILE A 434 -18.18 -7.25 -14.48
C ILE A 434 -17.81 -5.82 -14.84
N LEU A 435 -18.22 -5.38 -16.03
CA LEU A 435 -17.98 -4.02 -16.53
C LEU A 435 -19.30 -3.30 -16.79
N GLN A 436 -19.46 -2.11 -16.20
CA GLN A 436 -20.58 -1.22 -16.46
C GLN A 436 -20.08 0.17 -16.83
N THR A 437 -20.41 0.63 -18.04
CA THR A 437 -19.98 1.96 -18.50
C THR A 437 -20.80 2.51 -19.65
N ASN A 438 -20.77 3.81 -19.94
CA ASN A 438 -21.37 4.31 -21.18
C ASN A 438 -20.56 3.85 -22.40
N GLN A 439 -19.23 3.91 -22.34
CA GLN A 439 -18.36 3.56 -23.46
C GLN A 439 -17.22 2.61 -23.06
N LEU A 440 -17.15 1.46 -23.70
CA LEU A 440 -16.00 0.56 -23.63
C LEU A 440 -15.21 0.60 -24.93
N ALA A 441 -13.93 0.94 -24.87
CA ALA A 441 -13.02 0.98 -26.02
C ALA A 441 -11.72 0.23 -25.74
N LEU A 442 -11.37 -0.70 -26.63
CA LEU A 442 -10.09 -1.42 -26.62
C LEU A 442 -9.42 -1.28 -28.00
N SER A 443 -8.15 -0.93 -28.06
CA SER A 443 -7.41 -0.70 -29.31
C SER A 443 -5.90 -0.89 -29.18
N ASP A 444 -5.30 -1.72 -30.05
CA ASP A 444 -3.86 -2.11 -30.03
C ASP A 444 -3.51 -3.42 -29.28
N THR A 445 -4.33 -4.46 -29.42
CA THR A 445 -4.10 -5.84 -28.89
C THR A 445 -4.38 -6.05 -27.41
N GLU A 446 -5.14 -5.15 -26.80
CA GLU A 446 -5.55 -5.18 -25.41
C GLU A 446 -6.54 -6.30 -25.16
N GLN A 447 -6.56 -6.72 -23.90
CA GLN A 447 -7.28 -7.90 -23.49
C GLN A 447 -8.19 -7.62 -22.29
N ILE A 448 -9.40 -8.17 -22.37
CA ILE A 448 -10.22 -8.49 -21.20
C ILE A 448 -10.28 -10.00 -21.13
N SER A 449 -9.82 -10.60 -20.03
CA SER A 449 -9.64 -12.04 -19.94
C SER A 449 -10.06 -12.59 -18.58
N ALA A 450 -10.94 -13.60 -18.59
CA ALA A 450 -11.30 -14.44 -17.45
C ALA A 450 -10.94 -15.91 -17.73
N SER A 451 -9.81 -16.12 -18.40
CA SER A 451 -9.39 -17.41 -18.93
C SER A 451 -8.62 -18.23 -17.90
N SER A 452 -8.86 -19.54 -17.92
CA SER A 452 -8.13 -20.53 -17.14
C SER A 452 -7.06 -21.21 -17.99
N GLN A 453 -5.78 -20.97 -17.68
CA GLN A 453 -4.66 -21.63 -18.36
C GLN A 453 -4.26 -22.95 -17.67
N GLY A 454 -4.77 -23.19 -16.47
CA GLY A 454 -4.50 -24.39 -15.68
C GLY A 454 -5.54 -25.49 -15.86
N THR A 455 -5.85 -26.22 -14.78
CA THR A 455 -6.90 -27.26 -14.80
C THR A 455 -8.26 -26.80 -14.28
N GLY A 456 -8.34 -25.59 -13.71
CA GLY A 456 -9.61 -25.03 -13.24
C GLY A 456 -10.53 -24.56 -14.37
N VAL A 457 -11.76 -24.22 -14.01
CA VAL A 457 -12.75 -23.68 -14.95
C VAL A 457 -12.45 -22.22 -15.28
N ALA A 458 -12.79 -21.79 -16.50
CA ALA A 458 -12.72 -20.38 -16.88
C ALA A 458 -13.90 -19.60 -16.26
N GLY A 459 -13.69 -18.31 -16.02
CA GLY A 459 -14.68 -17.42 -15.41
C GLY A 459 -15.68 -16.84 -16.42
N GLY A 460 -16.50 -15.91 -15.96
CA GLY A 460 -17.47 -15.17 -16.75
C GLY A 460 -17.06 -13.72 -17.02
N LEU A 461 -17.47 -13.20 -18.18
CA LEU A 461 -17.39 -11.78 -18.52
C LEU A 461 -18.81 -11.22 -18.73
N ASP A 462 -19.22 -10.27 -17.90
CA ASP A 462 -20.48 -9.55 -18.03
C ASP A 462 -20.22 -8.07 -18.33
N ILE A 463 -20.48 -7.64 -19.57
CA ILE A 463 -20.26 -6.28 -20.04
C ILE A 463 -21.60 -5.62 -20.34
N THR A 464 -21.87 -4.48 -19.71
CA THR A 464 -23.02 -3.62 -20.01
C THR A 464 -22.54 -2.24 -20.40
N ALA A 465 -22.82 -1.82 -21.64
CA ALA A 465 -22.46 -0.48 -22.10
C ALA A 465 -23.35 0.09 -23.21
N GLU A 466 -23.43 1.42 -23.33
CA GLU A 466 -24.12 2.05 -24.47
C GLU A 466 -23.37 1.82 -25.78
N LYS A 467 -22.04 1.76 -25.73
CA LYS A 467 -21.21 1.44 -26.89
C LYS A 467 -20.01 0.59 -26.48
N VAL A 468 -19.77 -0.49 -27.23
CA VAL A 468 -18.56 -1.31 -27.15
C VAL A 468 -17.82 -1.23 -28.49
N GLN A 469 -16.55 -0.83 -28.45
CA GLN A 469 -15.68 -0.77 -29.62
C GLN A 469 -14.40 -1.57 -29.36
N LEU A 470 -14.22 -2.64 -30.13
CA LEU A 470 -13.00 -3.45 -30.12
C LEU A 470 -12.26 -3.24 -31.44
N ASN A 471 -10.98 -2.88 -31.37
CA ASN A 471 -10.13 -2.69 -32.53
C ASN A 471 -8.79 -3.43 -32.40
N SER A 472 -8.60 -4.53 -33.14
CA SER A 472 -7.47 -5.44 -32.92
C SER A 472 -7.36 -6.00 -31.48
N ALA A 473 -8.44 -5.92 -30.70
CA ALA A 473 -8.51 -6.32 -29.29
C ALA A 473 -9.19 -7.68 -29.08
N THR A 474 -8.94 -8.30 -27.92
CA THR A 474 -9.46 -9.62 -27.56
C THR A 474 -10.26 -9.58 -26.25
N THR A 475 -11.43 -10.22 -26.23
CA THR A 475 -12.25 -10.44 -25.04
C THR A 475 -12.47 -11.94 -24.89
N GLN A 476 -11.99 -12.54 -23.81
CA GLN A 476 -11.86 -14.00 -23.74
C GLN A 476 -12.18 -14.61 -22.38
N ALA A 477 -12.77 -15.80 -22.39
CA ALA A 477 -13.03 -16.63 -21.22
C ALA A 477 -12.77 -18.10 -21.60
N GLU A 478 -11.52 -18.39 -21.94
CA GLU A 478 -11.08 -19.69 -22.46
C GLU A 478 -10.61 -20.60 -21.33
N SER A 479 -10.83 -21.90 -21.47
CA SER A 479 -10.32 -22.90 -20.54
C SER A 479 -9.32 -23.82 -21.24
N ARG A 480 -8.20 -24.11 -20.59
CA ARG A 480 -7.28 -25.13 -21.09
C ARG A 480 -7.91 -26.52 -20.96
N ASN A 481 -8.24 -26.94 -19.73
CA ASN A 481 -8.64 -28.32 -19.39
C ASN A 481 -10.02 -28.45 -18.69
N GLY A 482 -10.87 -27.42 -18.71
CA GLY A 482 -12.15 -27.40 -17.99
C GLY A 482 -13.34 -26.93 -18.83
N ASP A 483 -14.46 -26.65 -18.14
CA ASP A 483 -15.64 -26.07 -18.76
C ASP A 483 -15.33 -24.68 -19.34
N ARG A 484 -15.99 -24.36 -20.46
CA ARG A 484 -15.86 -23.06 -21.13
C ARG A 484 -16.43 -21.96 -20.23
N GLY A 485 -15.78 -20.80 -20.24
CA GLY A 485 -16.32 -19.60 -19.63
C GLY A 485 -17.49 -19.02 -20.43
N ASN A 486 -18.16 -18.02 -19.86
CA ASN A 486 -19.29 -17.34 -20.50
C ASN A 486 -18.96 -15.87 -20.77
N ILE A 487 -19.41 -15.34 -21.91
CA ILE A 487 -19.28 -13.92 -22.22
C ILE A 487 -20.66 -13.37 -22.60
N ARG A 488 -21.11 -12.36 -21.87
CA ARG A 488 -22.33 -11.60 -22.12
C ARG A 488 -21.97 -10.15 -22.38
N ILE A 489 -22.43 -9.63 -23.51
CA ILE A 489 -22.30 -8.21 -23.86
C ILE A 489 -23.69 -7.64 -24.13
N ALA A 490 -24.14 -6.76 -23.25
CA ALA A 490 -25.38 -6.01 -23.37
C ALA A 490 -25.06 -4.59 -23.86
N THR A 491 -25.27 -4.35 -25.16
CA THR A 491 -25.02 -3.04 -25.77
C THR A 491 -25.89 -2.82 -27.00
N PRO A 492 -26.41 -1.61 -27.23
CA PRO A 492 -27.06 -1.28 -28.49
C PRO A 492 -26.06 -1.13 -29.64
N ILE A 493 -24.77 -0.84 -29.37
CA ILE A 493 -23.75 -0.63 -30.39
C ILE A 493 -22.50 -1.45 -30.08
N LEU A 494 -22.31 -2.54 -30.82
CA LEU A 494 -21.08 -3.33 -30.82
C LEU A 494 -20.32 -3.14 -32.13
N LEU A 495 -19.11 -2.57 -32.06
CA LEU A 495 -18.20 -2.38 -33.20
C LEU A 495 -16.99 -3.31 -33.03
N LEU A 496 -16.86 -4.28 -33.93
CA LEU A 496 -15.70 -5.18 -34.03
C LEU A 496 -14.89 -4.82 -35.27
N ARG A 497 -13.62 -4.44 -35.09
CA ARG A 497 -12.72 -4.01 -36.17
C ARG A 497 -11.39 -4.75 -36.11
N ASP A 498 -10.68 -4.75 -37.24
CA ASP A 498 -9.30 -5.21 -37.36
C ASP A 498 -9.02 -6.59 -36.73
N ARG A 499 -9.91 -7.56 -37.01
CA ARG A 499 -9.85 -8.94 -36.50
C ARG A 499 -9.97 -9.07 -34.97
N SER A 500 -10.63 -8.12 -34.31
CA SER A 500 -11.03 -8.28 -32.91
C SER A 500 -11.77 -9.58 -32.64
N GLN A 501 -11.53 -10.14 -31.45
CA GLN A 501 -12.02 -11.47 -31.08
C GLN A 501 -12.85 -11.42 -29.79
N ILE A 502 -13.93 -12.21 -29.77
CA ILE A 502 -14.68 -12.56 -28.55
C ILE A 502 -14.73 -14.08 -28.48
N THR A 503 -14.08 -14.71 -27.49
CA THR A 503 -13.87 -16.18 -27.48
C THR A 503 -14.12 -16.85 -26.13
N THR A 504 -14.65 -18.07 -26.17
CA THR A 504 -14.92 -18.92 -24.99
C THR A 504 -14.46 -20.36 -25.25
N ASN A 505 -13.26 -20.54 -25.79
CA ASN A 505 -12.79 -21.84 -26.27
C ASN A 505 -12.40 -22.78 -25.11
N ALA A 506 -12.42 -24.08 -25.38
CA ALA A 506 -11.78 -25.10 -24.54
C ALA A 506 -10.70 -25.80 -25.40
N THR A 507 -9.42 -25.72 -25.02
CA THR A 507 -8.31 -26.05 -25.94
C THR A 507 -7.86 -27.51 -25.89
N THR A 508 -8.06 -28.22 -24.78
CA THR A 508 -7.79 -29.66 -24.65
C THR A 508 -9.05 -30.37 -24.16
N SER A 509 -9.38 -31.51 -24.78
CA SER A 509 -10.65 -32.25 -24.66
C SER A 509 -11.34 -32.12 -23.30
N ALA A 510 -12.47 -31.43 -23.25
CA ALA A 510 -13.40 -31.50 -22.12
C ALA A 510 -13.74 -32.98 -21.87
N THR A 511 -13.33 -33.51 -20.72
CA THR A 511 -13.56 -34.92 -20.38
C THR A 511 -15.05 -35.17 -20.18
N SER A 512 -15.58 -35.96 -21.14
CA SER A 512 -16.76 -36.82 -21.06
C SER A 512 -18.11 -36.19 -20.74
N GLY A 513 -18.82 -35.79 -21.78
CA GLY A 513 -20.26 -35.61 -21.73
C GLY A 513 -20.75 -34.99 -23.03
N ASN A 514 -21.36 -35.81 -23.88
CA ASN A 514 -21.88 -35.40 -25.19
C ASN A 514 -23.01 -34.36 -25.03
N LYS A 515 -22.67 -33.08 -24.85
CA LYS A 515 -23.54 -31.93 -25.07
C LYS A 515 -22.72 -30.82 -25.69
N ARG A 516 -22.74 -30.80 -27.02
CA ARG A 516 -22.40 -29.63 -27.83
C ARG A 516 -23.48 -28.56 -27.54
N LEU A 517 -23.35 -27.86 -26.41
CA LEU A 517 -24.12 -26.65 -26.15
C LEU A 517 -23.61 -25.57 -27.11
N PRO A 518 -24.49 -24.85 -27.83
CA PRO A 518 -24.06 -23.81 -28.76
C PRO A 518 -23.29 -22.72 -28.00
N SER A 519 -22.18 -22.27 -28.60
CA SER A 519 -21.49 -21.04 -28.23
C SER A 519 -22.51 -19.91 -28.15
N THR A 520 -22.75 -19.37 -26.97
CA THR A 520 -23.63 -18.20 -26.80
C THR A 520 -22.80 -17.01 -26.35
N ALA A 521 -21.93 -16.52 -27.25
CA ALA A 521 -21.63 -15.09 -27.25
C ALA A 521 -22.94 -14.39 -27.65
N THR A 522 -23.81 -14.14 -26.67
CA THR A 522 -25.10 -13.50 -26.93
C THR A 522 -24.89 -12.00 -26.88
N ALA A 523 -24.59 -11.41 -28.04
CA ALA A 523 -24.78 -9.98 -28.22
C ALA A 523 -26.29 -9.72 -28.30
N LEU A 524 -26.90 -9.36 -27.17
CA LEU A 524 -28.28 -8.89 -27.15
C LEU A 524 -28.30 -7.44 -27.64
N THR A 525 -28.48 -7.27 -28.95
CA THR A 525 -28.95 -5.99 -29.50
C THR A 525 -30.45 -5.90 -29.22
N ARG A 526 -30.88 -4.84 -28.54
CA ARG A 526 -32.32 -4.54 -28.35
C ARG A 526 -32.77 -3.53 -29.37
#